data_AF-A0A2E9Z005-F1
#
_entry.id   AF-A0A2E9Z005-F1
#
_cell.length_a   1.000
_cell.length_b   1.000
_cell.length_c   1.000
_cell.angle_alpha   90.00
_cell.angle_beta   90.00
_cell.angle_gamma   90.00
#
_symmetry.space_group_name_H-M   'P 1'
#
loop_
_entity.id
_entity.type
_entity.pdbx_description
1 polymer ?
#
loop_
_entity_poly.entity_id
_entity_poly.type
_entity_poly.pdbx_seq_one_letter_code
_entity_poly.pdbx_strand_id
1 'polypeptide(L)'
;MPIARNQILITIDGVKDLSEKGIAFRCRYELVGFTDDGKPRYQCIYLREGEPEAILVSTRITPHGPEPRYFNIWPGLFKHHLEFGDGRDLRFGPDYELTLEERG
;
A
#
# COMPACT_ATOMS: atom_id res chain seq x y z
N MET A 1 7.98 13.07 0.86
CA MET A 1 6.78 13.94 0.94
C MET A 1 6.23 13.87 2.36
N PRO A 2 5.72 14.96 2.94
CA PRO A 2 5.01 14.90 4.21
C PRO A 2 3.70 14.14 4.02
N ILE A 3 3.35 13.29 4.99
CA ILE A 3 2.05 12.62 5.06
C ILE A 3 0.96 13.70 5.14
N ALA A 4 -0.04 13.65 4.26
CA ALA A 4 -1.11 14.64 4.24
C ALA A 4 -1.94 14.55 5.54
N ARG A 5 -2.45 15.68 6.03
CA ARG A 5 -3.14 15.84 7.34
C ARG A 5 -4.37 14.94 7.58
N ASN A 6 -4.84 14.19 6.58
CA ASN A 6 -6.02 13.31 6.66
C ASN A 6 -5.67 11.82 6.49
N GLN A 7 -4.41 11.42 6.66
CA GLN A 7 -4.02 10.02 6.50
C GLN A 7 -3.73 9.39 7.87
N ILE A 8 -4.38 8.27 8.15
CA ILE A 8 -4.07 7.43 9.32
C ILE A 8 -2.99 6.40 8.94
N LEU A 9 -2.47 5.69 9.93
CA LEU A 9 -1.42 4.69 9.73
C LEU A 9 -1.99 3.29 9.96
N ILE A 10 -1.58 2.34 9.14
CA ILE A 10 -1.91 0.92 9.30
C ILE A 10 -0.64 0.07 9.16
N THR A 11 -0.53 -0.99 9.95
CA THR A 11 0.55 -1.97 9.84
C THR A 11 0.05 -3.22 9.09
N ILE A 12 0.96 -4.12 8.71
CA ILE A 12 0.56 -5.42 8.13
C ILE A 12 -0.36 -6.18 9.09
N ASP A 13 -0.07 -6.15 10.39
CA ASP A 13 -0.90 -6.86 11.38
C ASP A 13 -2.28 -6.20 11.51
N GLY A 14 -2.36 -4.88 11.35
CA GLY A 14 -3.65 -4.19 11.20
C GLY A 14 -4.43 -4.66 9.98
N VAL A 15 -3.79 -4.83 8.82
CA VAL A 15 -4.45 -5.36 7.61
C VAL A 15 -4.91 -6.80 7.80
N LYS A 16 -4.10 -7.66 8.44
CA LYS A 16 -4.50 -9.03 8.77
C LYS A 16 -5.73 -9.06 9.66
N ASP A 17 -5.77 -8.22 10.69
CA ASP A 17 -6.93 -8.11 11.59
C ASP A 17 -8.20 -7.69 10.83
N LEU A 18 -8.09 -6.76 9.86
CA LEU A 18 -9.21 -6.42 8.98
C LEU A 18 -9.70 -7.63 8.19
N SER A 19 -8.78 -8.38 7.56
CA SER A 19 -9.12 -9.58 6.79
C SER A 19 -9.73 -10.68 7.65
N GLU A 20 -9.18 -10.94 8.83
CA GLU A 20 -9.69 -11.95 9.79
C GLU A 20 -11.10 -11.59 10.30
N LYS A 21 -11.39 -10.31 10.46
CA LYS A 21 -12.72 -9.80 10.85
C LYS A 21 -13.69 -9.66 9.67
N GLY A 22 -13.26 -9.94 8.45
CA GLY A 22 -14.08 -9.76 7.25
C GLY A 22 -14.46 -8.30 6.97
N ILE A 23 -13.65 -7.34 7.45
CA ILE A 23 -13.88 -5.92 7.20
C ILE A 23 -13.50 -5.62 5.75
N ALA A 24 -14.45 -5.08 4.98
CA ALA A 24 -14.21 -4.69 3.61
C ALA A 24 -13.22 -3.52 3.53
N PHE A 25 -12.23 -3.64 2.65
CA PHE A 25 -11.31 -2.58 2.31
C PHE A 25 -10.91 -2.67 0.84
N ARG A 26 -10.37 -1.58 0.32
CA ARG A 26 -9.63 -1.55 -0.95
C ARG A 26 -8.18 -1.18 -0.69
N CYS A 27 -7.28 -1.56 -1.58
CA CYS A 27 -5.93 -1.00 -1.61
C CYS A 27 -5.72 -0.15 -2.87
N ARG A 28 -4.71 0.71 -2.84
CA ARG A 28 -4.18 1.50 -3.96
C ARG A 28 -2.67 1.58 -3.79
N TYR A 29 -1.93 1.50 -4.89
CA TYR A 29 -0.50 1.74 -4.89
C TYR A 29 -0.20 3.05 -5.58
N GLU A 30 0.61 3.88 -4.92
CA GLU A 30 1.02 5.18 -5.47
C GLU A 30 2.52 5.17 -5.71
N LEU A 31 2.92 5.64 -6.89
CA LEU A 31 4.33 5.87 -7.23
C LEU A 31 4.85 7.05 -6.41
N VAL A 32 5.83 6.81 -5.55
CA VAL A 32 6.40 7.82 -4.64
C VAL A 32 7.79 8.29 -5.07
N GLY A 33 8.37 7.65 -6.07
CA GLY A 33 9.66 8.02 -6.62
C GLY A 33 10.39 6.82 -7.22
N PHE A 34 11.70 6.96 -7.35
CA PHE A 34 12.58 5.96 -7.92
C PHE A 34 13.75 5.71 -6.98
N THR A 35 14.28 4.49 -7.00
CA THR A 35 15.59 4.17 -6.41
C THR A 35 16.72 4.79 -7.23
N ASP A 36 17.93 4.81 -6.66
CA ASP A 36 19.13 5.32 -7.35
C ASP A 36 19.45 4.56 -8.65
N ASP A 37 19.03 3.29 -8.76
CA ASP A 37 19.13 2.48 -9.98
C ASP A 37 17.92 2.62 -10.93
N GLY A 38 17.08 3.64 -10.71
CA GLY A 38 15.99 4.03 -11.60
C GLY A 38 14.73 3.17 -11.51
N LYS A 39 14.61 2.29 -10.51
CA LYS A 39 13.41 1.43 -10.35
C LYS A 39 12.30 2.16 -9.61
N PRO A 40 11.04 2.04 -10.06
CA PRO A 40 9.92 2.71 -9.41
C PRO A 40 9.68 2.15 -8.00
N ARG A 41 9.34 3.06 -7.08
CA ARG A 41 8.97 2.77 -5.70
C ARG A 41 7.55 3.19 -5.42
N TYR A 42 6.84 2.33 -4.68
CA TYR A 42 5.45 2.54 -4.37
C TYR A 42 5.18 2.52 -2.87
N GLN A 43 4.15 3.22 -2.45
CA GLN A 43 3.51 3.03 -1.15
C GLN A 43 2.13 2.39 -1.34
N CYS A 44 1.69 1.62 -0.34
CA CYS A 44 0.34 1.06 -0.32
C CYS A 44 -0.56 1.89 0.58
N ILE A 45 -1.76 2.21 0.09
CA ILE A 45 -2.82 2.92 0.82
C ILE A 45 -4.04 2.02 0.90
N TYR A 46 -4.55 1.84 2.10
CA TYR A 46 -5.80 1.13 2.38
C TYR A 46 -6.95 2.12 2.51
N LEU A 47 -8.06 1.79 1.88
CA LEU A 47 -9.26 2.61 1.81
C LEU A 47 -10.42 1.81 2.42
N ARG A 48 -11.11 2.43 3.37
CA ARG A 48 -12.31 1.85 4.01
C ARG A 48 -13.43 2.87 3.95
N GLU A 49 -14.66 2.39 3.82
CA GLU A 49 -15.83 3.26 3.73
C GLU A 49 -16.00 4.05 5.03
N GLY A 50 -16.18 5.37 4.93
CA GLY A 50 -16.36 6.26 6.08
C GLY A 50 -15.11 6.55 6.91
N GLU A 51 -13.95 6.03 6.51
CA GLU A 51 -12.68 6.16 7.24
C GLU A 51 -11.65 6.97 6.42
N PRO A 52 -10.70 7.67 7.07
CA PRO A 52 -9.60 8.30 6.36
C PRO A 52 -8.70 7.27 5.67
N GLU A 53 -7.98 7.70 4.63
CA GLU A 53 -7.01 6.84 3.94
C GLU A 53 -5.91 6.38 4.90
N ALA A 54 -5.55 5.10 4.85
CA ALA A 54 -4.56 4.52 5.74
C ALA A 54 -3.27 4.16 5.00
N ILE A 55 -2.17 4.85 5.31
CA ILE A 55 -0.85 4.53 4.76
C ILE A 55 -0.28 3.31 5.47
N LEU A 56 0.19 2.33 4.69
CA LEU A 56 0.91 1.19 5.23
C LEU A 56 2.29 1.62 5.74
N VAL A 57 2.56 1.36 7.01
CA VAL A 57 3.84 1.67 7.66
C VAL A 57 4.58 0.41 8.13
N SER A 58 5.88 0.59 8.33
CA SER A 58 6.77 -0.34 9.03
C SER A 58 6.35 -0.50 10.50
N THR A 59 6.51 -1.71 11.04
CA THR A 59 6.36 -1.97 12.48
C THR A 59 7.59 -1.54 13.29
N ARG A 60 8.73 -1.32 12.64
CA ARG A 60 9.91 -0.73 13.28
C ARG A 60 9.69 0.77 13.42
N ILE A 61 9.54 1.22 14.66
CA ILE A 61 9.45 2.63 15.02
C ILE A 61 10.87 3.20 15.12
N THR A 62 11.16 4.25 14.35
CA THR A 62 12.42 4.98 14.44
C THR A 62 12.28 6.14 15.44
N PRO A 63 13.37 6.82 15.84
CA PRO A 63 13.27 8.04 16.64
C PRO A 63 12.41 9.15 16.01
N HIS A 64 12.17 9.06 14.69
CA HIS A 64 11.33 9.99 13.93
C HIS A 64 9.88 9.51 13.77
N GLY A 65 9.54 8.35 14.32
CA GLY A 65 8.21 7.74 14.26
C GLY A 65 8.13 6.56 13.28
N PRO A 66 6.90 6.11 12.97
CA PRO A 66 6.67 5.08 11.96
C PRO A 66 6.97 5.61 10.55
N GLU A 67 7.63 4.79 9.74
CA GLU A 67 7.98 5.12 8.36
C GLU A 67 7.06 4.38 7.37
N PRO A 68 6.67 5.02 6.25
CA PRO A 68 5.94 4.35 5.18
C PRO A 68 6.68 3.11 4.68
N ARG A 69 5.93 2.05 4.38
CA ARG A 69 6.49 0.84 3.78
C ARG A 69 6.55 1.00 2.28
N TYR A 70 7.76 1.13 1.74
CA TYR A 70 7.98 1.21 0.29
C TYR A 70 8.17 -0.16 -0.35
N PHE A 71 7.70 -0.29 -1.59
CA PHE A 71 7.79 -1.51 -2.39
C PHE A 71 8.47 -1.24 -3.72
N ASN A 72 9.34 -2.16 -4.14
CA ASN A 72 9.70 -2.35 -5.54
C ASN A 72 8.67 -3.30 -6.17
N ILE A 73 8.48 -3.25 -7.50
CA ILE A 73 7.50 -4.10 -8.21
C ILE A 73 7.69 -5.59 -7.88
N TRP A 74 8.88 -6.12 -8.18
CA TRP A 74 9.19 -7.54 -8.02
C TRP A 74 10.33 -7.77 -7.03
N PRO A 75 10.20 -8.74 -6.10
CA PRO A 75 8.97 -9.44 -5.73
C PRO A 75 8.06 -8.62 -4.79
N GLY A 76 8.49 -7.41 -4.39
CA GLY A 76 7.95 -6.66 -3.24
C GLY A 76 6.44 -6.41 -3.30
N LEU A 77 6.01 -5.54 -4.23
CA LEU A 77 4.62 -5.14 -4.37
C LEU A 77 3.75 -6.32 -4.79
N PHE A 78 4.22 -7.10 -5.76
CA PHE A 78 3.50 -8.26 -6.26
C PHE A 78 3.15 -9.26 -5.14
N LYS A 79 4.14 -9.65 -4.32
CA LYS A 79 3.92 -10.55 -3.20
C LYS A 79 3.00 -9.95 -2.14
N HIS A 80 3.19 -8.66 -1.83
CA HIS A 80 2.33 -7.98 -0.86
C HIS A 80 0.87 -7.96 -1.31
N HIS A 81 0.61 -7.67 -2.58
CA HIS A 81 -0.74 -7.62 -3.12
C HIS A 81 -1.41 -8.99 -3.16
N LEU A 82 -0.66 -10.05 -3.50
CA LEU A 82 -1.19 -11.42 -3.45
C LEU A 82 -1.61 -11.83 -2.05
N GLU A 83 -0.85 -11.42 -1.02
CA GLU A 83 -1.09 -11.84 0.36
C GLU A 83 -2.08 -10.92 1.11
N PHE A 84 -2.05 -9.62 0.84
CA PHE A 84 -2.74 -8.59 1.64
C PHE A 84 -3.53 -7.57 0.80
N GLY A 85 -3.61 -7.78 -0.52
CA GLY A 85 -4.44 -6.96 -1.40
C GLY A 85 -5.93 -7.20 -1.19
N ASP A 86 -6.73 -6.44 -1.89
CA ASP A 86 -8.19 -6.49 -1.85
C ASP A 86 -8.81 -7.47 -2.87
N GLY A 87 -8.00 -8.39 -3.41
CA GLY A 87 -8.44 -9.40 -4.36
C GLY A 87 -8.58 -8.93 -5.82
N ARG A 88 -8.38 -7.65 -6.11
CA ARG A 88 -8.36 -7.11 -7.49
C ARG A 88 -7.06 -7.45 -8.23
N ASP A 89 -7.09 -7.45 -9.55
CA ASP A 89 -5.88 -7.70 -10.35
C ASP A 89 -5.04 -6.43 -10.50
N LEU A 90 -3.72 -6.59 -10.36
CA LEU A 90 -2.74 -5.52 -10.60
C LEU A 90 -2.51 -5.31 -12.09
N ARG A 91 -2.62 -4.06 -12.54
CA ARG A 91 -2.29 -3.65 -13.91
C ARG A 91 -1.20 -2.58 -13.90
N PHE A 92 -0.21 -2.77 -14.77
CA PHE A 92 0.92 -1.86 -14.95
C PHE A 92 0.70 -1.00 -16.19
N GLY A 93 0.67 0.32 -15.98
CA GLY A 93 0.66 1.31 -17.05
C GLY A 93 2.07 1.61 -17.60
N PRO A 94 2.16 2.30 -18.76
CA PRO A 94 3.43 2.63 -19.41
C PRO A 94 4.31 3.58 -18.58
N ASP A 95 3.72 4.43 -17.75
CA ASP A 95 4.42 5.41 -16.90
C ASP A 95 4.68 4.90 -15.48
N TYR A 96 4.69 3.57 -15.30
CA TYR A 96 4.76 2.91 -13.98
C TYR A 96 3.57 3.22 -13.07
N GLU A 97 2.47 3.74 -13.62
CA GLU A 97 1.21 3.86 -12.88
C GLU A 97 0.60 2.47 -12.63
N LEU A 98 0.00 2.31 -11.46
CA LEU A 98 -0.66 1.07 -11.07
C LEU A 98 -2.16 1.28 -10.92
N THR A 99 -2.93 0.46 -11.63
CA THR A 99 -4.39 0.40 -11.48
C THR A 99 -4.82 -0.98 -10.99
N LEU A 100 -6.00 -1.03 -10.37
CA LEU A 100 -6.58 -2.25 -9.79
C LEU A 100 -7.97 -2.47 -10.39
N GLU A 101 -8.18 -3.63 -10.99
CA GLU A 101 -9.45 -3.99 -11.63
C GLU A 101 -10.13 -5.18 -10.97
N GLU A 102 -11.45 -5.21 -11.02
CA GLU A 102 -12.25 -6.32 -10.52
C GLU A 102 -11.89 -7.61 -11.27
N ARG A 103 -11.81 -8.72 -10.54
CA ARG A 103 -11.67 -10.04 -11.15
C ARG A 103 -12.99 -10.40 -11.82
N GLY A 104 -12.93 -10.64 -13.12
CA GLY A 104 -14.05 -11.18 -13.91
C GLY A 104 -14.39 -12.62 -13.56
#